data_AF-A9GLS6-F1
#
_entry.id   AF-A9GLS6-F1
#
_cell.length_a   1.000
_cell.length_b   1.000
_cell.length_c   1.000
_cell.angle_alpha   90.00
_cell.angle_beta   90.00
_cell.angle_gamma   90.00
#
_symmetry.space_group_name_H-M   'P 1'
#
loop_
_entity.id
_entity.type
_entity.pdbx_description
1 polymer ?
#
loop_
_entity_poly.entity_id
_entity_poly.type
_entity_poly.pdbx_seq_one_letter_code
_entity_poly.pdbx_strand_id
1 'polypeptide(L)'
;MKEGARFSTIPTRDDGRPTRRDVLTASLGGLGLTALGLGGLISKQLFAQPLVYDLPAPAPPDVVVAPTPACVEQPQTDSMEEGPFYAPNTPLKTDFRRPGHRGRELVLRGRVLDVRCRPIPGAVIDLWQADENALYDNIDYGYRGHQFTGPGGEFEVSTVFPKGYSILGLARSPHIHAKVQGAKTKLLTTQIFFPEDAESHARDPRFNPRLVADLRRTASGSPVATFDFVLEDA
;
A
#
# COMPACT_ATOMS: atom_id res chain seq x y z
N MET A 1 -4.27 -64.41 -70.93
CA MET A 1 -3.77 -65.46 -70.03
C MET A 1 -3.56 -64.82 -68.65
N LYS A 2 -4.26 -65.36 -67.63
CA LYS A 2 -4.14 -65.27 -66.14
C LYS A 2 -3.44 -64.07 -65.48
N GLU A 3 -3.75 -63.57 -64.29
CA GLU A 3 -4.85 -63.55 -63.29
C GLU A 3 -4.19 -62.90 -62.05
N GLY A 4 -4.91 -62.15 -61.21
CA GLY A 4 -4.34 -61.77 -59.90
C GLY A 4 -4.87 -60.48 -59.27
N ALA A 5 -6.10 -60.50 -58.78
CA ALA A 5 -6.66 -59.46 -57.93
C ALA A 5 -6.29 -59.68 -56.46
N ARG A 6 -5.97 -58.60 -55.72
CA ARG A 6 -6.18 -58.52 -54.25
C ARG A 6 -6.57 -57.09 -53.86
N PHE A 7 -7.81 -56.95 -53.41
CA PHE A 7 -8.32 -55.80 -52.66
C PHE A 7 -7.90 -55.94 -51.19
N SER A 8 -7.42 -54.86 -50.59
CA SER A 8 -7.11 -54.76 -49.16
C SER A 8 -8.21 -53.99 -48.44
N THR A 9 -8.54 -54.47 -47.26
CA THR A 9 -9.60 -54.12 -46.30
C THR A 9 -9.59 -52.68 -45.77
N ILE A 10 -10.79 -52.17 -45.47
CA ILE A 10 -11.14 -50.93 -44.72
C ILE A 10 -11.05 -51.23 -43.20
N PRO A 11 -10.70 -50.28 -42.29
CA PRO A 11 -11.78 -49.59 -41.55
C PRO A 11 -11.49 -48.16 -41.02
N THR A 12 -12.59 -47.41 -40.94
CA THR A 12 -13.05 -46.39 -39.96
C THR A 12 -12.17 -45.23 -39.47
N ARG A 13 -12.82 -44.05 -39.58
CA ARG A 13 -12.49 -42.70 -39.12
C ARG A 13 -12.48 -42.58 -37.59
N ASP A 14 -11.54 -41.82 -37.04
CA ASP A 14 -11.56 -41.36 -35.64
C ASP A 14 -11.52 -39.82 -35.60
N ASP A 15 -12.35 -39.26 -34.73
CA ASP A 15 -12.78 -37.86 -34.71
C ASP A 15 -11.84 -37.03 -33.81
N GLY A 16 -11.12 -36.10 -34.42
CA GLY A 16 -10.06 -35.32 -33.79
C GLY A 16 -10.49 -34.44 -32.62
N ARG A 17 -10.31 -34.96 -31.39
CA ARG A 17 -10.17 -34.14 -30.17
C ARG A 17 -8.74 -34.27 -29.62
N PRO A 18 -7.97 -33.17 -29.52
CA PRO A 18 -6.61 -33.24 -29.02
C PRO A 18 -6.56 -33.37 -27.49
N THR A 19 -5.73 -34.28 -26.98
CA THR A 19 -5.45 -34.45 -25.54
C THR A 19 -3.98 -34.20 -25.21
N ARG A 20 -3.74 -33.29 -24.26
CA ARG A 20 -2.66 -33.15 -23.24
C ARG A 20 -1.31 -33.90 -23.37
N ARG A 21 -0.78 -34.18 -24.55
CA ARG A 21 0.51 -34.90 -24.69
C ARG A 21 1.61 -34.26 -25.54
N ASP A 22 1.46 -33.00 -25.94
CA ASP A 22 2.53 -32.30 -26.67
C ASP A 22 3.20 -31.24 -25.79
N VAL A 23 4.08 -31.69 -24.89
CA VAL A 23 5.16 -30.86 -24.35
C VAL A 23 6.42 -31.71 -24.31
N LEU A 24 7.40 -31.33 -25.12
CA LEU A 24 8.85 -31.57 -25.03
C LEU A 24 9.43 -30.72 -26.19
N THR A 25 10.35 -29.78 -26.03
CA THR A 25 11.79 -30.04 -25.84
C THR A 25 12.51 -28.68 -25.80
N ALA A 26 13.41 -28.47 -24.84
CA ALA A 26 14.68 -27.76 -25.07
C ALA A 26 15.65 -28.03 -23.91
N SER A 27 16.86 -28.41 -24.30
CA SER A 27 17.88 -29.17 -23.61
C SER A 27 18.78 -28.41 -22.63
N LEU A 28 19.25 -29.17 -21.64
CA LEU A 28 20.34 -28.92 -20.70
C LEU A 28 21.73 -28.87 -21.35
N GLY A 29 22.64 -28.13 -20.72
CA GLY A 29 24.01 -28.58 -20.42
C GLY A 29 24.34 -28.13 -18.98
N GLY A 30 25.03 -28.85 -18.10
CA GLY A 30 25.57 -30.20 -18.08
C GLY A 30 26.49 -30.33 -16.84
N LEU A 31 26.14 -31.25 -15.91
CA LEU A 31 26.95 -32.02 -14.93
C LEU A 31 27.73 -31.24 -13.84
N GLY A 32 27.62 -31.44 -12.51
CA GLY A 32 27.48 -32.67 -11.67
C GLY A 32 28.69 -32.67 -10.68
N LEU A 33 28.69 -33.06 -9.39
CA LEU A 33 27.94 -34.07 -8.64
C LEU A 33 28.02 -33.85 -7.10
N THR A 34 26.86 -34.08 -6.45
CA THR A 34 26.59 -34.86 -5.21
C THR A 34 27.24 -34.56 -3.85
N ALA A 35 26.37 -34.41 -2.84
CA ALA A 35 26.27 -35.40 -1.76
C ALA A 35 24.85 -35.45 -1.18
N LEU A 36 24.32 -36.66 -1.04
CA LEU A 36 22.99 -36.98 -0.51
C LEU A 36 22.91 -36.71 1.00
N GLY A 37 21.76 -36.17 1.43
CA GLY A 37 21.33 -36.19 2.83
C GLY A 37 19.86 -36.57 2.90
N LEU A 38 19.60 -37.82 3.27
CA LEU A 38 18.29 -38.38 3.61
C LEU A 38 17.61 -37.54 4.70
N GLY A 39 16.39 -37.06 4.49
CA GLY A 39 15.68 -36.32 5.53
C GLY A 39 14.25 -35.96 5.19
N GLY A 40 13.34 -36.90 5.38
CA GLY A 40 12.01 -36.62 5.94
C GLY A 40 11.04 -35.80 5.10
N LEU A 41 10.07 -36.50 4.52
CA LEU A 41 8.69 -36.02 4.48
C LEU A 41 8.25 -35.64 5.90
N ILE A 42 8.07 -34.35 6.18
CA ILE A 42 7.15 -33.88 7.23
C ILE A 42 6.28 -32.78 6.61
N SER A 43 5.09 -33.19 6.18
CA SER A 43 3.91 -32.32 6.21
C SER A 43 3.76 -31.79 7.63
N LYS A 44 3.66 -30.46 7.81
CA LYS A 44 2.73 -29.81 8.75
C LYS A 44 3.03 -28.31 8.94
N GLN A 45 1.93 -27.56 9.02
CA GLN A 45 1.74 -26.30 9.74
C GLN A 45 2.36 -25.05 9.08
N LEU A 46 1.56 -24.12 8.51
CA LEU A 46 0.62 -23.24 9.24
C LEU A 46 1.15 -22.90 10.63
N PHE A 47 2.27 -22.18 10.67
CA PHE A 47 2.60 -21.38 11.84
C PHE A 47 2.41 -19.92 11.47
N ALA A 48 1.49 -19.25 12.18
CA ALA A 48 1.51 -17.81 12.29
C ALA A 48 2.90 -17.41 12.78
N GLN A 49 3.58 -16.53 12.03
CA GLN A 49 4.81 -15.91 12.50
C GLN A 49 4.45 -15.09 13.74
N PRO A 50 5.07 -15.32 14.91
CA PRO A 50 4.80 -14.51 16.08
C PRO A 50 5.29 -13.08 15.84
N LEU A 51 4.53 -12.10 16.35
CA LEU A 51 5.01 -10.72 16.49
C LEU A 51 6.29 -10.74 17.34
N VAL A 52 7.41 -10.30 16.76
CA VAL A 52 8.69 -10.14 17.46
C VAL A 52 8.74 -8.76 18.14
N TYR A 53 7.69 -8.43 18.88
CA TYR A 53 7.69 -7.24 19.74
C TYR A 53 7.17 -7.62 21.12
N ASP A 54 8.02 -7.48 22.13
CA ASP A 54 7.59 -7.47 23.52
C ASP A 54 6.69 -6.26 23.73
N LEU A 55 5.43 -6.50 24.08
CA LEU A 55 4.60 -5.45 24.65
C LEU A 55 5.11 -5.19 26.07
N PRO A 56 5.40 -3.93 26.44
CA PRO A 56 5.80 -3.62 27.80
C PRO A 56 4.67 -4.02 28.76
N ALA A 57 5.05 -4.50 29.95
CA ALA A 57 4.10 -4.80 31.01
C ALA A 57 3.21 -3.58 31.29
N PRO A 58 1.91 -3.78 31.60
CA PRO A 58 1.06 -2.68 32.04
C PRO A 58 1.70 -1.99 33.24
N ALA A 59 1.64 -0.65 33.26
CA ALA A 59 2.18 0.13 34.36
C ALA A 59 1.53 -0.29 35.68
N PRO A 60 2.26 -0.28 36.81
CA PRO A 60 1.68 -0.48 38.13
C PRO A 60 0.52 0.50 38.36
N PRO A 61 -0.54 0.11 39.09
CA PRO A 61 -1.72 0.94 39.31
C PRO A 61 -1.44 2.26 40.06
N ASP A 62 -0.24 2.41 40.62
CA ASP A 62 0.18 3.58 41.40
C ASP A 62 1.03 4.59 40.61
N VAL A 63 1.17 4.43 39.29
CA VAL A 63 1.81 5.46 38.46
C VAL A 63 0.82 6.59 38.23
N VAL A 64 0.94 7.66 39.03
CA VAL A 64 0.34 8.96 38.73
C VAL A 64 1.05 9.51 37.50
N VAL A 65 0.48 9.27 36.32
CA VAL A 65 0.96 9.86 35.07
C VAL A 65 0.64 11.34 35.15
N ALA A 66 1.63 12.20 34.89
CA ALA A 66 1.36 13.62 34.70
C ALA A 66 0.29 13.76 33.61
N PRO A 67 -0.72 14.63 33.78
CA PRO A 67 -1.67 14.91 32.71
C PRO A 67 -0.87 15.22 31.45
N THR A 68 -1.20 14.57 30.33
CA THR A 68 -0.67 15.00 29.04
C THR A 68 -0.91 16.51 28.97
N PRO A 69 0.12 17.33 28.71
CA PRO A 69 -0.04 18.78 28.63
C PRO A 69 -1.27 19.09 27.80
N ALA A 70 -2.13 19.98 28.32
CA ALA A 70 -3.32 20.39 27.60
C ALA A 70 -2.90 20.79 26.19
N CYS A 71 -3.49 20.14 25.19
CA CYS A 71 -3.23 20.48 23.81
C CYS A 71 -3.73 21.92 23.61
N VAL A 72 -2.85 22.82 23.20
CA VAL A 72 -3.28 24.13 22.73
C VAL A 72 -4.09 23.87 21.47
N GLU A 73 -5.26 24.50 21.34
CA GLU A 73 -6.13 24.34 20.18
C GLU A 73 -5.31 24.38 18.89
N GLN A 74 -5.50 23.37 18.05
CA GLN A 74 -4.75 23.25 16.81
C GLN A 74 -5.56 23.81 15.66
N PRO A 75 -4.94 24.60 14.76
CA PRO A 75 -5.60 25.00 13.54
C PRO A 75 -5.96 23.75 12.72
N GLN A 76 -7.07 23.81 12.00
CA GLN A 76 -7.44 22.77 11.04
C GLN A 76 -6.29 22.51 10.06
N THR A 77 -6.14 21.26 9.63
CA THR A 77 -5.25 20.90 8.53
C THR A 77 -5.65 21.68 7.28
N ASP A 78 -4.67 22.33 6.63
CA ASP A 78 -4.94 23.14 5.44
C ASP A 78 -5.58 22.30 4.33
N SER A 79 -6.66 22.81 3.73
CA SER A 79 -7.28 22.19 2.57
C SER A 79 -6.41 22.41 1.32
N MET A 80 -6.31 21.38 0.47
CA MET A 80 -5.65 21.44 -0.83
C MET A 80 -6.58 20.91 -1.92
N GLU A 81 -6.24 21.17 -3.18
CA GLU A 81 -7.00 20.63 -4.30
C GLU A 81 -6.96 19.09 -4.34
N GLU A 82 -8.08 18.50 -4.78
CA GLU A 82 -8.21 17.06 -5.03
C GLU A 82 -7.23 16.57 -6.11
N GLY A 83 -6.90 17.45 -7.07
CA GLY A 83 -6.14 17.08 -8.25
C GLY A 83 -6.97 16.24 -9.24
N PRO A 84 -6.38 15.87 -10.39
CA PRO A 84 -7.13 15.28 -11.49
C PRO A 84 -7.31 13.75 -11.39
N PHE A 85 -6.74 13.11 -10.36
CA PHE A 85 -6.59 11.65 -10.30
C PHE A 85 -7.34 10.98 -9.14
N TYR A 86 -8.27 11.68 -8.49
CA TYR A 86 -9.19 11.03 -7.55
C TYR A 86 -10.13 10.07 -8.29
N ALA A 87 -10.41 8.93 -7.66
CA ALA A 87 -11.36 7.92 -8.15
C ALA A 87 -12.18 7.44 -6.95
N PRO A 88 -13.52 7.51 -7.00
CA PRO A 88 -14.40 7.12 -5.89
C PRO A 88 -14.44 5.60 -5.72
N ASN A 89 -15.14 5.11 -4.70
CA ASN A 89 -15.33 3.68 -4.39
C ASN A 89 -14.00 2.94 -4.16
N THR A 90 -13.06 3.59 -3.47
CA THR A 90 -11.78 2.96 -3.13
C THR A 90 -11.98 1.73 -2.24
N PRO A 91 -11.10 0.72 -2.29
CA PRO A 91 -11.23 -0.47 -1.46
C PRO A 91 -10.88 -0.21 0.00
N LEU A 92 -11.57 -0.88 0.92
CA LEU A 92 -11.23 -0.92 2.35
C LEU A 92 -9.98 -1.80 2.56
N LYS A 93 -8.83 -1.17 2.81
CA LYS A 93 -7.55 -1.87 3.04
C LYS A 93 -6.54 -0.97 3.75
N THR A 94 -5.50 -1.57 4.31
CA THR A 94 -4.38 -0.86 4.96
C THR A 94 -3.03 -1.08 4.26
N ASP A 95 -2.95 -2.05 3.33
CA ASP A 95 -1.78 -2.24 2.47
C ASP A 95 -2.12 -1.82 1.04
N PHE A 96 -1.41 -0.80 0.58
CA PHE A 96 -1.63 -0.14 -0.70
C PHE A 96 -0.60 -0.59 -1.75
N ARG A 97 0.42 -1.34 -1.32
CA ARG A 97 1.49 -1.82 -2.20
C ARG A 97 0.94 -2.81 -3.22
N ARG A 98 1.50 -2.78 -4.43
CA ARG A 98 1.20 -3.77 -5.46
C ARG A 98 2.19 -4.93 -5.41
N PRO A 99 1.76 -6.18 -5.67
CA PRO A 99 2.70 -7.28 -5.85
C PRO A 99 3.77 -6.93 -6.89
N GLY A 100 5.05 -7.05 -6.51
CA GLY A 100 6.19 -6.78 -7.40
C GLY A 100 6.58 -5.31 -7.58
N HIS A 101 6.04 -4.39 -6.77
CA HIS A 101 6.49 -2.99 -6.77
C HIS A 101 8.01 -2.89 -6.53
N ARG A 102 8.62 -1.84 -7.06
CA ARG A 102 10.04 -1.50 -6.87
C ARG A 102 10.23 -0.17 -6.12
N GLY A 103 9.13 0.48 -5.75
CA GLY A 103 9.14 1.67 -4.91
C GLY A 103 9.73 1.41 -3.53
N ARG A 104 10.38 2.42 -2.96
CA ARG A 104 10.84 2.39 -1.57
C ARG A 104 9.63 2.35 -0.65
N GLU A 105 9.53 1.31 0.17
CA GLU A 105 8.42 1.15 1.11
C GLU A 105 8.33 2.32 2.09
N LEU A 106 7.11 2.61 2.53
CA LEU A 106 6.76 3.67 3.45
C LEU A 106 5.58 3.20 4.31
N VAL A 107 5.68 3.38 5.62
CA VAL A 107 4.52 3.34 6.51
C VAL A 107 4.08 4.77 6.81
N LEU A 108 2.85 5.11 6.45
CA LEU A 108 2.21 6.36 6.84
C LEU A 108 1.25 6.08 8.00
N ARG A 109 1.36 6.83 9.08
CA ARG A 109 0.45 6.71 10.23
C ARG A 109 0.18 8.05 10.90
N GLY A 110 -0.80 8.07 11.78
CA GLY A 110 -1.10 9.25 12.59
C GLY A 110 -2.46 9.13 13.23
N ARG A 111 -3.05 10.27 13.55
CA ARG A 111 -4.39 10.38 14.13
C ARG A 111 -5.26 11.36 13.37
N VAL A 112 -6.57 11.17 13.48
CA VAL A 112 -7.58 12.19 13.14
C VAL A 112 -8.08 12.78 14.45
N LEU A 113 -7.94 14.09 14.58
CA LEU A 113 -8.25 14.87 15.76
C LEU A 113 -9.25 15.98 15.41
N ASP A 114 -9.96 16.48 16.40
CA ASP A 114 -10.63 17.79 16.29
C ASP A 114 -9.68 18.94 16.68
N VAL A 115 -10.12 20.18 16.50
CA VAL A 115 -9.35 21.40 16.88
C VAL A 115 -9.01 21.49 18.37
N ARG A 116 -9.62 20.67 19.23
CA ARG A 116 -9.34 20.54 20.67
C ARG A 116 -8.43 19.33 20.98
N CYS A 117 -7.80 18.76 19.96
CA CYS A 117 -6.97 17.57 20.00
C CYS A 117 -7.66 16.32 20.55
N ARG A 118 -8.98 16.25 20.47
CA ARG A 118 -9.73 15.04 20.83
C ARG A 118 -9.72 14.10 19.64
N PRO A 119 -9.38 12.82 19.83
CA PRO A 119 -9.39 11.85 18.74
C PRO A 119 -10.80 11.66 18.19
N ILE A 120 -10.89 11.49 16.88
CA ILE A 120 -12.13 11.22 16.16
C ILE A 120 -12.12 9.75 15.74
N PRO A 121 -12.74 8.85 16.53
CA PRO A 121 -12.84 7.43 16.16
C PRO A 121 -13.84 7.23 15.02
N GLY A 122 -13.59 6.23 14.18
CA GLY A 122 -14.45 5.89 13.05
C GLY A 122 -14.49 6.96 11.93
N ALA A 123 -13.55 7.91 11.93
CA ALA A 123 -13.37 8.82 10.81
C ALA A 123 -12.89 8.03 9.59
N VAL A 124 -13.45 8.33 8.42
CA VAL A 124 -12.94 7.79 7.16
C VAL A 124 -11.67 8.54 6.78
N ILE A 125 -10.66 7.79 6.33
CA ILE A 125 -9.47 8.31 5.66
C ILE A 125 -9.34 7.59 4.34
N ASP A 126 -9.53 8.31 3.23
CA ASP A 126 -9.37 7.83 1.86
C ASP A 126 -8.14 8.47 1.23
N LEU A 127 -7.16 7.64 0.87
CA LEU A 127 -5.85 8.07 0.44
C LEU A 127 -5.57 7.60 -1.00
N TRP A 128 -4.90 8.42 -1.78
CA TRP A 128 -4.43 8.06 -3.12
C TRP A 128 -3.13 8.78 -3.47
N GLN A 129 -2.29 8.13 -4.27
CA GLN A 129 -0.98 8.67 -4.67
C GLN A 129 -0.54 8.15 -6.03
N ALA A 130 0.52 8.75 -6.56
CA ALA A 130 1.30 8.17 -7.64
C ALA A 130 2.18 7.02 -7.12
N ASP A 131 2.52 6.10 -8.03
CA ASP A 131 3.51 5.06 -7.81
C ASP A 131 4.96 5.58 -7.89
N GLU A 132 5.93 4.68 -7.80
CA GLU A 132 7.35 4.98 -7.92
C GLU A 132 7.79 5.49 -9.31
N ASN A 133 6.92 5.40 -10.32
CA ASN A 133 7.11 5.86 -11.69
C ASN A 133 6.29 7.12 -12.00
N ALA A 134 5.70 7.74 -10.99
CA ALA A 134 4.88 8.95 -11.10
C ALA A 134 3.53 8.72 -11.82
N LEU A 135 2.99 7.50 -11.78
CA LEU A 135 1.73 7.11 -12.40
C LEU A 135 0.63 6.87 -11.36
N TYR A 136 -0.58 7.38 -11.63
CA TYR A 136 -1.77 7.10 -10.82
C TYR A 136 -2.55 5.93 -11.41
N ASP A 137 -2.97 4.99 -10.57
CA ASP A 137 -3.81 3.87 -10.95
C ASP A 137 -5.27 4.13 -10.57
N ASN A 138 -6.08 4.55 -11.53
CA ASN A 138 -7.50 4.83 -11.34
C ASN A 138 -8.41 3.65 -11.73
N ILE A 139 -7.83 2.50 -12.08
CA ILE A 139 -8.56 1.34 -12.61
C ILE A 139 -8.51 0.18 -11.61
N ASP A 140 -7.31 -0.27 -11.24
CA ASP A 140 -7.11 -1.44 -10.37
C ASP A 140 -6.97 -1.07 -8.88
N TYR A 141 -7.03 0.22 -8.56
CA TYR A 141 -6.85 0.76 -7.21
C TYR A 141 -5.51 0.39 -6.55
N GLY A 142 -4.43 0.31 -7.32
CA GLY A 142 -3.06 0.31 -6.81
C GLY A 142 -2.74 1.63 -6.10
N TYR A 143 -2.02 1.56 -4.98
CA TYR A 143 -1.57 2.74 -4.22
C TYR A 143 -2.71 3.69 -3.75
N ARG A 144 -3.92 3.15 -3.58
CA ARG A 144 -5.09 3.88 -3.08
C ARG A 144 -6.03 2.97 -2.29
N GLY A 145 -6.78 3.54 -1.37
CA GLY A 145 -7.70 2.80 -0.50
C GLY A 145 -8.22 3.69 0.62
N HIS A 146 -9.21 3.20 1.34
CA HIS A 146 -9.68 3.86 2.55
C HIS A 146 -9.64 2.93 3.76
N GLN A 147 -9.69 3.54 4.94
CA GLN A 147 -9.88 2.88 6.22
C GLN A 147 -10.70 3.76 7.16
N PHE A 148 -11.02 3.20 8.33
CA PHE A 148 -11.63 3.94 9.43
C PHE A 148 -10.65 4.03 10.59
N THR A 149 -10.61 5.18 11.26
CA THR A 149 -9.76 5.36 12.43
C THR A 149 -10.20 4.48 13.61
N GLY A 150 -9.23 4.02 14.39
CA GLY A 150 -9.47 3.28 15.62
C GLY A 150 -9.96 4.14 16.79
N PRO A 151 -10.12 3.56 17.99
CA PRO A 151 -10.69 4.24 19.15
C PRO A 151 -9.93 5.50 19.61
N GLY A 152 -8.61 5.55 19.39
CA GLY A 152 -7.76 6.70 19.66
C GLY A 152 -7.58 7.62 18.46
N GLY A 153 -8.43 7.50 17.43
CA GLY A 153 -8.37 8.28 16.20
C GLY A 153 -7.23 7.84 15.27
N GLU A 154 -6.54 6.73 15.56
CA GLU A 154 -5.35 6.28 14.86
C GLU A 154 -5.65 5.64 13.49
N PHE A 155 -4.70 5.77 12.57
CA PHE A 155 -4.68 5.08 11.28
C PHE A 155 -3.24 4.68 10.90
N GLU A 156 -3.11 3.66 10.06
CA GLU A 156 -1.83 3.25 9.49
C GLU A 156 -2.03 2.67 8.08
N VAL A 157 -1.12 3.01 7.16
CA VAL A 157 -1.08 2.50 5.78
C VAL A 157 0.34 2.08 5.43
N SER A 158 0.48 0.87 4.88
CA SER A 158 1.69 0.43 4.19
C SER A 158 1.60 0.78 2.71
N THR A 159 2.56 1.54 2.19
CA THR A 159 2.61 2.01 0.80
C THR A 159 4.06 2.12 0.33
N VAL A 160 4.30 2.83 -0.76
CA VAL A 160 5.62 3.25 -1.23
C VAL A 160 5.72 4.77 -1.19
N PHE A 161 6.93 5.31 -1.11
CA PHE A 161 7.16 6.73 -1.34
C PHE A 161 6.65 7.14 -2.72
N PRO A 162 5.73 8.11 -2.81
CA PRO A 162 5.26 8.58 -4.10
C PRO A 162 6.39 9.26 -4.85
N LYS A 163 6.37 9.16 -6.18
CA LYS A 163 7.22 10.01 -7.01
C LYS A 163 6.50 11.30 -7.38
N GLY A 164 7.21 12.42 -7.35
CA GLY A 164 6.73 13.67 -7.91
C GLY A 164 6.48 13.52 -9.42
N TYR A 165 5.50 14.26 -9.94
CA TYR A 165 5.10 14.20 -11.35
C TYR A 165 5.02 15.59 -11.96
N SER A 166 4.91 15.67 -13.28
CA SER A 166 4.61 16.91 -13.98
C SER A 166 3.34 16.77 -14.80
N ILE A 167 2.48 17.80 -14.73
CA ILE A 167 1.27 17.91 -15.54
C ILE A 167 1.27 19.26 -16.24
N LEU A 168 1.15 19.24 -17.58
CA LEU A 168 1.18 20.45 -18.42
C LEU A 168 2.41 21.36 -18.14
N GLY A 169 3.57 20.76 -17.85
CA GLY A 169 4.81 21.48 -17.55
C GLY A 169 4.91 22.02 -16.11
N LEU A 170 3.89 21.82 -15.27
CA LEU A 170 3.93 22.18 -13.86
C LEU A 170 4.43 20.98 -13.05
N ALA A 171 5.50 21.17 -12.29
CA ALA A 171 6.02 20.15 -11.38
C ALA A 171 5.13 20.04 -10.13
N ARG A 172 5.04 18.83 -9.59
CA ARG A 172 4.40 18.51 -8.32
C ARG A 172 5.38 17.70 -7.48
N SER A 173 5.55 18.10 -6.23
CA SER A 173 6.39 17.41 -5.26
C SER A 173 5.86 16.01 -5.00
N PRO A 174 6.68 15.07 -4.49
CA PRO A 174 6.17 13.83 -3.91
C PRO A 174 5.08 14.12 -2.86
N HIS A 175 3.86 13.60 -3.07
CA HIS A 175 2.76 13.76 -2.12
C HIS A 175 1.78 12.58 -2.14
N ILE A 176 1.07 12.40 -1.03
CA ILE A 176 -0.10 11.53 -0.91
C ILE A 176 -1.32 12.42 -0.73
N HIS A 177 -2.37 12.22 -1.52
CA HIS A 177 -3.62 12.93 -1.32
C HIS A 177 -4.47 12.26 -0.24
N ALA A 178 -5.31 13.05 0.42
CA ALA A 178 -6.23 12.57 1.44
C ALA A 178 -7.61 13.21 1.35
N LYS A 179 -8.64 12.41 1.59
CA LYS A 179 -9.98 12.81 1.97
C LYS A 179 -10.27 12.27 3.37
N VAL A 180 -10.63 13.15 4.29
CA VAL A 180 -10.82 12.80 5.69
C VAL A 180 -12.13 13.37 6.20
N GLN A 181 -12.94 12.54 6.85
CA GLN A 181 -14.21 12.98 7.42
C GLN A 181 -14.59 12.16 8.65
N GLY A 182 -14.93 12.85 9.74
CA GLY A 182 -15.61 12.30 10.90
C GLY A 182 -17.12 12.43 10.80
N ALA A 183 -17.85 11.72 11.66
CA ALA A 183 -19.33 11.71 11.67
C ALA A 183 -19.98 13.10 11.83
N LYS A 184 -19.26 14.06 12.42
CA LYS A 184 -19.76 15.42 12.71
C LYS A 184 -18.84 16.52 12.16
N THR A 185 -17.98 16.20 11.20
CA THR A 185 -17.03 17.16 10.62
C THR A 185 -17.34 17.41 9.15
N LYS A 186 -16.82 18.51 8.62
CA LYS A 186 -16.76 18.72 7.17
C LYS A 186 -15.81 17.72 6.53
N LEU A 187 -16.01 17.45 5.25
CA LEU A 187 -15.06 16.70 4.44
C LEU A 187 -13.83 17.57 4.20
N LEU A 188 -12.67 17.14 4.70
CA LEU A 188 -11.38 17.71 4.36
C LEU A 188 -10.83 17.01 3.11
N THR A 189 -10.44 17.79 2.10
CA THR A 189 -9.55 17.31 1.03
C THR A 189 -8.21 18.02 1.19
N THR A 190 -7.13 17.26 1.23
CA THR A 190 -5.78 17.78 1.46
C THR A 190 -4.71 16.89 0.82
N GLN A 191 -3.45 17.23 1.03
CA GLN A 191 -2.27 16.51 0.57
C GLN A 191 -1.24 16.42 1.70
N ILE A 192 -0.45 15.35 1.71
CA ILE A 192 0.65 15.11 2.63
C ILE A 192 1.94 15.15 1.82
N PHE A 193 2.85 16.05 2.18
CA PHE A 193 4.19 16.16 1.61
C PHE A 193 5.22 15.45 2.49
N PHE A 194 6.43 15.27 1.98
CA PHE A 194 7.53 14.62 2.69
C PHE A 194 8.72 15.57 2.77
N PRO A 195 9.58 15.49 3.81
CA PRO A 195 10.69 16.44 3.98
C PRO A 195 11.85 16.20 3.01
N GLU A 196 11.91 15.01 2.43
CA GLU A 196 12.87 14.66 1.38
C GLU A 196 12.43 15.28 0.05
N ASP A 197 13.41 15.77 -0.73
CA ASP A 197 13.24 16.42 -2.05
C ASP A 197 12.96 17.93 -2.04
N ALA A 198 13.86 18.69 -1.41
CA ALA A 198 13.84 20.16 -1.41
C ALA A 198 13.86 20.79 -2.82
N GLU A 199 14.47 20.13 -3.81
CA GLU A 199 14.48 20.63 -5.19
C GLU A 199 13.09 20.54 -5.83
N SER A 200 12.37 19.43 -5.62
CA SER A 200 10.98 19.33 -6.07
C SER A 200 10.07 20.33 -5.34
N HIS A 201 10.24 20.53 -4.03
CA HIS A 201 9.49 21.55 -3.28
C HIS A 201 9.68 22.96 -3.86
N ALA A 202 10.92 23.32 -4.23
CA ALA A 202 11.22 24.62 -4.80
C ALA A 202 10.59 24.85 -6.19
N ARG A 203 10.27 23.76 -6.91
CA ARG A 203 9.66 23.82 -8.26
C ARG A 203 8.14 23.65 -8.25
N ASP A 204 7.56 23.17 -7.15
CA ASP A 204 6.13 22.93 -7.04
C ASP A 204 5.42 24.16 -6.47
N PRO A 205 4.65 24.91 -7.29
CA PRO A 205 3.92 26.08 -6.82
C PRO A 205 2.79 25.75 -5.83
N ARG A 206 2.48 24.46 -5.63
CA ARG A 206 1.45 23.99 -4.68
C ARG A 206 2.05 23.32 -3.44
N PHE A 207 3.37 23.32 -3.29
CA PHE A 207 3.98 22.81 -2.08
C PHE A 207 3.52 23.62 -0.85
N ASN A 208 3.04 22.93 0.19
CA ASN A 208 2.68 23.54 1.46
C ASN A 208 3.54 22.96 2.60
N PRO A 209 4.45 23.76 3.20
CA PRO A 209 5.33 23.28 4.27
C PRO A 209 4.59 22.89 5.55
N ARG A 210 3.35 23.36 5.77
CA ARG A 210 2.52 22.96 6.93
C ARG A 210 1.93 21.57 6.80
N LEU A 211 2.00 20.98 5.60
CA LEU A 211 1.47 19.67 5.27
C LEU A 211 2.59 18.62 5.11
N VAL A 212 3.80 18.92 5.58
CA VAL A 212 4.93 17.98 5.56
C VAL A 212 4.82 17.01 6.73
N ALA A 213 4.80 15.71 6.43
CA ALA A 213 4.84 14.65 7.44
C ALA A 213 6.19 14.60 8.16
N ASP A 214 6.16 14.21 9.44
CA ASP A 214 7.37 13.91 10.19
C ASP A 214 7.91 12.55 9.76
N LEU A 215 9.02 12.56 9.03
CA LEU A 215 9.65 11.35 8.51
C LEU A 215 10.78 10.89 9.42
N ARG A 216 10.62 9.69 9.99
CA ARG A 216 11.63 9.03 10.82
C ARG A 216 12.01 7.67 10.24
N ARG A 217 13.17 7.15 10.65
CA ARG A 217 13.53 5.76 10.42
C ARG A 217 13.34 4.98 11.71
N THR A 218 12.77 3.78 11.61
CA THR A 218 12.74 2.82 12.72
C THR A 218 14.15 2.32 13.02
N ALA A 219 14.33 1.67 14.16
CA ALA A 219 15.58 0.98 14.51
C ALA A 219 15.98 -0.10 13.47
N SER A 220 15.01 -0.69 12.77
CA SER A 220 15.22 -1.63 11.66
C SER A 220 15.56 -0.95 10.32
N GLY A 221 15.55 0.39 10.27
CA GLY A 221 15.88 1.18 9.08
C GLY A 221 14.69 1.49 8.16
N SER A 222 13.50 0.96 8.45
CA SER A 222 12.28 1.23 7.67
C SER A 222 11.79 2.67 7.86
N PRO A 223 11.44 3.39 6.79
CA PRO A 223 10.94 4.75 6.89
C PRO A 223 9.46 4.78 7.33
N VAL A 224 9.16 5.63 8.31
CA VAL A 224 7.82 5.87 8.85
C VAL A 224 7.54 7.36 8.79
N ALA A 225 6.50 7.73 8.05
CA ALA A 225 5.95 9.08 8.05
C ALA A 225 4.81 9.18 9.06
N THR A 226 4.84 10.21 9.90
CA THR A 226 3.76 10.51 10.85
C THR A 226 3.06 11.82 10.43
N PHE A 227 1.74 11.78 10.30
CA PHE A 227 0.93 12.95 9.95
C PHE A 227 -0.43 12.87 10.64
N ASP A 228 -0.74 13.88 11.46
CA ASP A 228 -2.04 14.00 12.12
C ASP A 228 -2.96 14.95 11.33
N PHE A 229 -4.20 14.54 11.12
CA PHE A 229 -5.26 15.37 10.55
C PHE A 229 -6.03 16.05 11.68
N VAL A 230 -6.28 17.35 11.54
CA VAL A 230 -7.12 18.14 12.44
C VAL A 230 -8.33 18.61 11.66
N LEU A 231 -9.54 18.28 12.13
CA LEU A 231 -10.80 18.60 11.47
C LEU A 231 -11.63 19.60 12.30
N GLU A 232 -12.36 20.47 11.60
CA GLU A 232 -13.40 21.30 12.20
C GLU A 232 -14.76 20.57 12.24
N ASP A 233 -15.55 20.92 13.26
CA ASP A 233 -16.96 20.52 13.34
C ASP A 233 -17.75 21.07 12.13
N ALA A 234 -18.81 20.36 11.74
CA ALA A 234 -19.65 20.68 10.57
C ALA A 234 -20.47 21.97 10.72
#